data_AF-A0A2H9MN12-F1
#
_entry.id   AF-A0A2H9MN12-F1
#
_cell.length_a   1.000
_cell.length_b   1.000
_cell.length_c   1.000
_cell.angle_alpha   90.00
_cell.angle_beta   90.00
_cell.angle_gamma   90.00
#
_symmetry.space_group_name_H-M   'P 1'
#
loop_
_entity.id
_entity.type
_entity.pdbx_description
1 polymer ?
#
loop_
_entity_poly.entity_id
_entity_poly.type
_entity_poly.pdbx_seq_one_letter_code
_entity_poly.pdbx_strand_id
1 'polypeptide(L)'
;MAKNVSVDAKSTQEKEEKYFEMENEVMFFLKKYPKFNIRAVGVWLEDDNREMVGSIDIHFRHIFTGRRCENVRECLEGWYHSSIKNKNLWETLCNRIEECGNIKEIIQNESEFGL
;
A
#
# COMPACT_ATOMS: atom_id res chain seq x y z
N MET A 1 -47.61 0.01 -50.20
CA MET A 1 -46.72 1.06 -49.65
C MET A 1 -46.51 0.78 -48.17
N ALA A 2 -45.48 0.01 -47.83
CA ALA A 2 -45.13 -0.26 -46.43
C ALA A 2 -44.20 0.85 -45.94
N LYS A 3 -44.51 1.40 -44.77
CA LYS A 3 -43.81 2.54 -44.16
C LYS A 3 -42.45 2.08 -43.63
N ASN A 4 -41.39 2.74 -44.08
CA ASN A 4 -40.06 2.66 -43.48
C ASN A 4 -40.12 3.25 -42.06
N VAL A 5 -39.88 2.42 -41.05
CA VAL A 5 -39.58 2.86 -39.69
C VAL A 5 -38.06 2.87 -39.59
N SER A 6 -37.47 4.07 -39.61
CA SER A 6 -36.05 4.27 -39.31
C SER A 6 -35.87 4.10 -37.81
N VAL A 7 -35.11 3.09 -37.41
CA VAL A 7 -34.74 2.87 -36.01
C VAL A 7 -33.40 3.57 -35.81
N ASP A 8 -33.43 4.79 -35.28
CA ASP A 8 -32.22 5.48 -34.84
C ASP A 8 -31.71 4.81 -33.55
N ALA A 9 -30.84 3.81 -33.73
CA ALA A 9 -30.03 3.28 -32.66
C ALA A 9 -28.98 4.34 -32.28
N LYS A 10 -29.30 5.20 -31.31
CA LYS A 10 -28.30 5.96 -30.57
C LYS A 10 -27.40 4.96 -29.84
N SER A 11 -26.29 4.61 -30.48
CA SER A 11 -25.17 3.93 -29.84
C SER A 11 -24.58 4.85 -28.80
N THR A 12 -24.99 4.70 -27.55
CA THR A 12 -24.28 5.27 -26.40
C THR A 12 -22.92 4.56 -26.37
N GLN A 13 -21.86 5.23 -26.81
CA GLN A 13 -20.50 4.76 -26.55
C GLN A 13 -20.30 4.81 -25.03
N GLU A 14 -20.47 3.68 -24.36
CA GLU A 14 -19.92 3.46 -23.03
C GLU A 14 -18.41 3.62 -23.16
N LYS A 15 -17.87 4.69 -22.56
CA LYS A 15 -16.42 4.81 -22.40
C LYS A 15 -16.02 3.67 -21.46
N GLU A 16 -15.30 2.70 -21.97
CA GLU A 16 -14.58 1.75 -21.11
C GLU A 16 -13.60 2.57 -20.26
N GLU A 17 -13.93 2.73 -18.98
CA GLU A 17 -13.02 3.37 -18.02
C GLU A 17 -11.78 2.48 -17.88
N LYS A 18 -10.62 3.04 -18.19
CA LYS A 18 -9.33 2.37 -18.03
C LYS A 18 -8.79 2.68 -16.64
N TYR A 19 -8.39 1.63 -15.93
CA TYR A 19 -7.73 1.74 -14.65
C TYR A 19 -6.33 1.11 -14.73
N PHE A 20 -5.39 1.70 -14.02
CA PHE A 20 -4.01 1.25 -13.92
C PHE A 20 -3.71 0.86 -12.48
N GLU A 21 -3.18 -0.34 -12.28
CA GLU A 21 -2.68 -0.75 -10.97
C GLU A 21 -1.32 -0.11 -10.71
N MET A 22 -1.22 0.51 -9.54
CA MET A 22 -0.05 1.20 -9.05
C MET A 22 0.42 0.52 -7.77
N GLU A 23 1.74 0.42 -7.61
CA GLU A 23 2.38 -0.14 -6.42
C GLU A 23 3.50 0.80 -5.98
N ASN A 24 3.59 1.09 -4.68
CA ASN A 24 4.78 1.68 -4.09
C ASN A 24 5.17 1.00 -2.78
N GLU A 25 6.46 0.95 -2.51
CA GLU A 25 7.05 0.38 -1.30
C GLU A 25 7.79 1.46 -0.51
N VAL A 26 7.47 1.56 0.78
CA VAL A 26 8.15 2.46 1.72
C VAL A 26 8.84 1.69 2.82
N MET A 27 10.09 2.04 3.06
CA MET A 27 10.85 1.57 4.21
C MET A 27 10.63 2.46 5.44
N PHE A 28 9.93 1.97 6.45
CA PHE A 28 9.81 2.61 7.75
C PHE A 28 10.96 2.20 8.65
N PHE A 29 11.65 3.14 9.30
CA PHE A 29 12.79 2.85 10.17
C PHE A 29 12.89 3.79 11.35
N LEU A 30 13.56 3.35 12.42
CA LEU A 30 13.89 4.24 13.54
C LEU A 30 15.07 5.13 13.15
N LYS A 31 14.92 6.47 13.20
CA LYS A 31 16.00 7.42 12.80
C LYS A 31 17.35 7.15 13.47
N LYS A 32 17.33 6.79 14.75
CA LYS A 32 18.54 6.49 15.54
C LYS A 32 19.12 5.09 15.25
N TYR A 33 18.33 4.20 14.66
CA TYR A 33 18.71 2.82 14.37
C TYR A 33 18.13 2.33 13.03
N PRO A 34 18.60 2.85 11.88
CA PRO A 34 18.02 2.55 10.56
C PRO A 34 18.03 1.07 10.15
N LYS A 35 18.92 0.28 10.78
CA LYS A 35 18.97 -1.18 10.62
C LYS A 35 17.70 -1.91 11.07
N PHE A 36 16.88 -1.26 11.91
CA PHE A 36 15.55 -1.73 12.26
C PHE A 36 14.58 -1.04 11.33
N ASN A 37 14.11 -1.79 10.33
CA ASN A 37 13.19 -1.29 9.33
C ASN A 37 12.13 -2.34 8.99
N ILE A 38 10.96 -1.86 8.59
CA ILE A 38 9.85 -2.64 8.08
C ILE A 38 9.40 -2.00 6.77
N ARG A 39 9.16 -2.83 5.77
CA ARG A 39 8.67 -2.38 4.46
C ARG A 39 7.14 -2.45 4.46
N ALA A 40 6.51 -1.34 4.12
CA ALA A 40 5.09 -1.28 3.81
C ALA A 40 4.92 -1.14 2.29
N VAL A 41 3.89 -1.78 1.75
CA VAL A 41 3.54 -1.73 0.33
C VAL A 41 2.11 -1.23 0.23
N GLY A 42 1.89 -0.25 -0.63
CA GLY A 42 0.56 0.20 -1.01
C GLY A 42 0.29 -0.15 -2.45
N VAL A 43 -0.88 -0.73 -2.69
CA VAL A 43 -1.40 -1.01 -4.03
C VAL A 43 -2.70 -0.24 -4.21
N TRP A 44 -2.86 0.50 -5.31
CA TRP A 44 -4.06 1.25 -5.62
C TRP A 44 -4.33 1.29 -7.12
N LEU A 45 -5.53 1.73 -7.49
CA LEU A 45 -5.91 1.96 -8.88
C LEU A 45 -5.92 3.45 -9.19
N GLU A 46 -5.44 3.82 -10.36
CA GLU A 46 -5.56 5.17 -10.93
C GLU A 46 -6.39 5.15 -12.21
N ASP A 47 -7.16 6.20 -12.45
CA ASP A 47 -7.84 6.44 -13.72
C ASP A 47 -6.91 7.12 -14.76
N ASP A 48 -7.44 7.41 -15.96
CA ASP A 48 -6.72 8.13 -17.01
C ASP A 48 -6.27 9.56 -16.59
N ASN A 49 -6.87 10.15 -15.55
CA ASN A 49 -6.50 11.46 -15.00
C ASN A 49 -5.46 11.36 -13.87
N ARG A 50 -5.00 10.15 -13.53
CA ARG A 50 -4.14 9.83 -12.37
C ARG A 50 -4.81 10.13 -11.02
N GLU A 51 -6.13 10.10 -10.98
CA GLU A 51 -6.87 10.17 -9.72
C GLU A 51 -7.01 8.76 -9.14
N MET A 52 -6.78 8.63 -7.83
CA MET A 52 -6.96 7.35 -7.15
C MET A 52 -8.43 6.95 -7.16
N VAL A 53 -8.71 5.74 -7.61
CA VAL A 53 -10.03 5.14 -7.59
C VAL A 53 -10.11 4.11 -6.47
N GLY A 54 -11.02 4.31 -5.52
CA GLY A 54 -11.23 3.42 -4.39
C GLY A 54 -10.25 3.64 -3.24
N SER A 55 -9.83 2.55 -2.59
CA SER A 55 -8.94 2.59 -1.43
C SER A 55 -7.62 1.90 -1.71
N ILE A 56 -6.54 2.47 -1.20
CA ILE A 56 -5.23 1.81 -1.15
C ILE A 56 -5.28 0.57 -0.25
N ASP A 57 -4.84 -0.56 -0.81
CA ASP A 57 -4.54 -1.79 -0.07
C ASP A 57 -3.13 -1.66 0.51
N ILE A 58 -3.02 -1.64 1.85
CA ILE A 58 -1.74 -1.52 2.54
C ILE A 58 -1.43 -2.85 3.21
N HIS A 59 -0.23 -3.35 2.94
CA HIS A 59 0.32 -4.50 3.64
C HIS A 59 1.79 -4.30 3.96
N PHE A 60 2.35 -5.19 4.76
CA PHE A 60 3.76 -5.17 5.13
C PHE A 60 4.50 -6.39 4.60
N ARG A 61 5.82 -6.29 4.50
CA ARG A 61 6.68 -7.41 4.11
C ARG A 61 7.42 -7.96 5.32
N HIS A 62 7.27 -9.25 5.53
CA HIS A 62 7.98 -9.97 6.58
C HIS A 62 9.49 -9.86 6.43
N ILE A 63 10.18 -9.55 7.52
CA ILE A 63 11.61 -9.15 7.48
C ILE A 63 12.55 -10.27 6.98
N PHE A 64 12.16 -11.54 7.11
CA PHE A 64 12.98 -12.69 6.66
C PHE A 64 12.47 -13.39 5.41
N THR A 65 11.16 -13.40 5.19
CA THR A 65 10.53 -14.27 4.19
C THR A 65 9.96 -13.47 3.03
N GLY A 66 9.83 -12.14 3.17
CA GLY A 66 9.18 -11.28 2.19
C GLY A 66 7.68 -11.54 2.00
N ARG A 67 7.09 -12.45 2.79
CA ARG A 67 5.65 -12.73 2.73
C ARG A 67 4.85 -11.50 3.11
N ARG A 68 3.64 -11.41 2.57
CA ARG A 68 2.65 -10.40 2.96
C ARG A 68 2.26 -10.61 4.42
N CYS A 69 2.23 -9.52 5.16
CA CYS A 69 1.76 -9.41 6.53
C CYS A 69 0.66 -8.35 6.58
N GLU A 70 -0.48 -8.67 7.19
CA GLU A 70 -1.62 -7.73 7.26
C GLU A 70 -1.42 -6.68 8.35
N ASN A 71 -0.52 -6.95 9.30
CA ASN A 71 -0.10 -5.98 10.30
C ASN A 71 1.43 -6.00 10.50
N VAL A 72 1.91 -4.92 11.10
CA VAL A 72 3.36 -4.70 11.30
C VAL A 72 3.98 -5.75 12.23
N ARG A 73 3.22 -6.31 13.17
CA ARG A 73 3.72 -7.26 14.17
C ARG A 73 3.94 -8.65 13.58
N GLU A 74 3.10 -9.06 12.64
CA GLU A 74 3.29 -10.28 11.86
C GLU A 74 4.63 -10.29 11.13
N CYS A 75 5.19 -9.12 10.80
CA CYS A 75 6.50 -9.02 10.15
C CYS A 75 7.64 -9.57 10.99
N LEU A 76 7.43 -9.70 12.31
CA LEU A 76 8.40 -10.18 13.28
C LEU A 76 8.11 -11.61 13.76
N GLU A 77 7.09 -12.27 13.24
CA GLU A 77 6.80 -13.67 13.60
C GLU A 77 7.99 -14.58 13.29
N GLY A 78 8.25 -15.54 14.17
CA GLY A 78 9.40 -16.42 14.02
C GLY A 78 10.76 -15.73 14.28
N TRP A 79 10.77 -14.45 14.63
CA TRP A 79 11.99 -13.78 15.07
C TRP A 79 12.32 -14.14 16.52
N TYR A 80 13.17 -15.15 16.68
CA TYR A 80 13.52 -15.69 18.00
C TYR A 80 14.86 -15.20 18.57
N HIS A 81 15.62 -14.37 17.84
CA HIS A 81 17.04 -14.17 18.16
C HIS A 81 17.45 -12.71 18.32
N SER A 82 17.16 -12.12 19.49
CA SER A 82 17.98 -10.99 19.93
C SER A 82 17.98 -10.72 21.43
N SER A 83 18.95 -9.91 21.84
CA SER A 83 18.99 -9.28 23.15
C SER A 83 17.73 -8.45 23.42
N ILE A 84 17.34 -8.31 24.69
CA ILE A 84 16.19 -7.50 25.14
C ILE A 84 16.19 -6.10 24.47
N LYS A 85 17.37 -5.51 24.30
CA LYS A 85 17.54 -4.20 23.66
C LYS A 85 17.01 -4.17 22.22
N ASN A 86 17.28 -5.21 21.43
CA ASN A 86 16.81 -5.29 20.05
C ASN A 86 15.31 -5.57 19.98
N LYS A 87 14.76 -6.39 20.90
CA LYS A 87 13.31 -6.57 21.02
C LYS A 87 12.61 -5.23 21.26
N ASN A 88 13.10 -4.44 22.21
CA ASN A 88 12.52 -3.13 22.50
C ASN A 88 12.56 -2.17 21.29
N LEU A 89 13.60 -2.23 20.47
CA LEU A 89 13.70 -1.42 19.25
C LEU A 89 12.66 -1.83 18.20
N TRP A 90 12.48 -3.13 17.97
CA TRP A 90 11.42 -3.62 17.07
C TRP A 90 10.01 -3.28 17.56
N GLU A 91 9.73 -3.47 18.85
CA GLU A 91 8.45 -3.08 19.46
C GLU A 91 8.21 -1.58 19.31
N THR A 92 9.25 -0.76 19.54
CA THR A 92 9.16 0.69 19.36
C THR A 92 8.84 1.05 17.91
N LEU A 93 9.48 0.38 16.94
CA LEU A 93 9.20 0.61 15.53
C LEU A 93 7.76 0.22 15.17
N CYS A 94 7.29 -0.95 15.61
CA CYS A 94 5.92 -1.41 15.37
C CYS A 94 4.91 -0.42 15.94
N ASN A 95 5.06 -0.01 17.20
CA ASN A 95 4.16 0.96 17.83
C ASN A 95 4.12 2.27 17.04
N ARG A 96 5.27 2.80 16.62
CA ARG A 96 5.32 4.06 15.85
C ARG A 96 4.66 3.95 14.49
N ILE A 97 4.74 2.79 13.83
CA ILE A 97 4.03 2.54 12.57
C ILE A 97 2.53 2.43 12.82
N GLU A 98 2.09 1.72 13.86
CA GLU A 98 0.68 1.60 14.24
C GLU A 98 0.05 2.96 14.63
N GLU A 99 0.83 3.83 15.26
CA GLU A 99 0.43 5.20 15.62
C GLU A 99 0.56 6.19 14.45
N CYS A 100 1.12 5.77 13.31
CA CYS A 100 1.33 6.63 12.14
C CYS A 100 0.00 6.81 11.36
N GLY A 101 -0.75 7.86 11.72
CA GLY A 101 -2.07 8.14 11.13
C GLY A 101 -2.05 8.49 9.63
N ASN A 102 -0.90 8.84 9.06
CA ASN A 102 -0.72 9.27 7.67
C ASN A 102 0.01 8.23 6.79
N ILE A 103 -0.01 6.95 7.17
CA ILE A 103 0.71 5.88 6.47
C ILE A 103 0.38 5.81 4.97
N LYS A 104 -0.87 6.09 4.58
CA LYS A 104 -1.32 6.12 3.18
C LYS A 104 -0.57 7.17 2.37
N GLU A 105 -0.55 8.41 2.89
CA GLU A 105 0.10 9.54 2.24
C GLU A 105 1.61 9.33 2.13
N ILE A 106 2.23 8.78 3.17
CA ILE A 106 3.65 8.41 3.14
C ILE A 106 3.91 7.39 2.04
N ILE A 107 3.10 6.32 1.98
CA ILE A 107 3.27 5.27 0.97
C ILE A 107 3.12 5.81 -0.45
N GLN A 108 2.30 6.82 -0.70
CA GLN A 108 2.17 7.36 -2.06
C GLN A 108 3.30 8.29 -2.48
N ASN A 109 3.94 8.98 -1.53
CA ASN A 109 4.81 10.12 -1.83
C ASN A 109 6.28 9.89 -1.51
N GLU A 110 6.59 8.87 -0.71
CA GLU A 110 7.94 8.62 -0.21
C GLU A 110 8.46 7.24 -0.65
N SER A 111 9.77 7.03 -0.46
CA SER A 111 10.41 5.73 -0.62
C SER A 111 10.97 5.20 0.71
N GLU A 112 11.26 6.09 1.65
CA GLU A 112 11.75 5.76 2.99
C GLU A 112 11.26 6.80 4.00
N PHE A 113 10.83 6.37 5.18
CA PHE A 113 10.30 7.27 6.21
C PHE A 113 10.90 6.97 7.59
N GLY A 114 11.55 7.98 8.16
CA GLY A 114 12.13 7.91 9.49
C GLY A 114 11.11 8.28 10.58
N LEU A 115 10.82 7.33 11.48
CA LEU A 115 9.95 7.49 12.65
C LEU A 115 10.71 7.90 13.92
#